data_AF-A0A920Q7V8-F1
#
_entry.id   AF-A0A920Q7V8-F1
#
_cell.length_a   1.000
_cell.length_b   1.000
_cell.length_c   1.000
_cell.angle_alpha   90.00
_cell.angle_beta   90.00
_cell.angle_gamma   90.00
#
_symmetry.space_group_name_H-M   'P 1'
#
loop_
_entity.id
_entity.type
_entity.pdbx_description
1 polymer ?
#
loop_
_entity_poly.entity_id
_entity_poly.type
_entity_poly.pdbx_seq_one_letter_code
_entity_poly.pdbx_strand_id
1 'polypeptide(L)'
;MPRRGLKSSIFTSYEPMEGEIKGQPGGVLVASERGIAVTYGLLNAQGRGDTFIDPGTDVYEGMIIGSHRRDGDIEINVCKEKKLTNMRSSTADVAKRLNATVIMSLEEALEFISDDELVEVTPQNFRLRKMDLSALDRKRTRRDGVRTRD
;
A
#
# COMPACT_ATOMS: atom_id res chain seq x y z
N MET A 1 30.36 16.46 -6.20
CA MET A 1 30.07 15.40 -5.20
C MET A 1 28.86 15.82 -4.38
N PRO A 2 27.81 14.99 -4.26
CA PRO A 2 26.69 15.32 -3.38
C PRO A 2 27.16 15.26 -1.92
N ARG A 3 26.97 16.35 -1.16
CA ARG A 3 27.23 16.38 0.29
C ARG A 3 26.15 15.52 0.96
N ARG A 4 26.55 14.42 1.60
CA ARG A 4 25.65 13.64 2.47
C ARG A 4 25.32 14.48 3.70
N GLY A 5 24.04 14.71 3.97
CA GLY A 5 23.57 15.35 5.19
C GLY A 5 23.68 14.38 6.38
N LEU A 6 24.20 14.86 7.51
CA LEU A 6 24.24 14.10 8.76
C LEU A 6 23.11 14.60 9.67
N LYS A 7 22.26 13.70 10.15
CA LYS A 7 21.24 13.98 11.17
C LYS A 7 21.50 13.09 12.39
N SER A 8 21.41 13.66 13.58
CA SER A 8 21.50 12.95 14.87
C SER A 8 20.41 13.49 15.79
N SER A 9 19.78 12.60 16.56
CA SER A 9 18.71 12.93 17.50
C SER A 9 18.95 12.22 18.82
N ILE A 10 18.82 12.95 19.92
CA ILE A 10 18.84 12.41 21.29
C ILE A 10 17.59 12.91 22.02
N PHE A 11 17.05 12.07 22.89
CA PHE A 11 15.93 12.47 23.74
C PHE A 11 16.40 13.44 24.83
N THR A 12 15.63 14.51 25.08
CA THR A 12 15.96 15.55 26.06
C THR A 12 15.02 15.49 27.27
N SER A 13 13.73 15.77 27.07
CA SER A 13 12.72 15.83 28.13
C SER A 13 11.31 15.72 27.55
N TYR A 14 10.33 15.48 28.42
CA TYR A 14 8.92 15.60 28.09
C TYR A 14 8.45 17.05 28.29
N GLU A 15 7.62 17.54 27.38
CA GLU A 15 7.00 18.87 27.42
C GLU A 15 5.50 18.76 27.10
N PRO A 16 4.67 19.75 27.47
CA PRO A 16 3.26 19.79 27.05
C PRO A 16 3.13 19.71 25.52
N MET A 17 2.13 18.96 25.03
CA MET A 17 1.93 18.78 23.60
C MET A 17 1.53 20.11 22.93
N GLU A 18 2.36 20.54 21.98
CA GLU A 18 2.08 21.72 21.16
C GLU A 18 1.41 21.32 19.85
N GLY A 19 0.10 21.59 19.74
CA GLY A 19 -0.67 21.36 18.52
C GLY A 19 -0.95 19.88 18.23
N GLU A 20 -1.46 19.61 17.02
CA GLU A 20 -1.78 18.27 16.53
C GLU A 20 -0.72 17.82 15.52
N ILE A 21 -0.14 16.64 15.74
CA ILE A 21 0.75 16.00 14.78
C ILE A 21 -0.12 15.35 13.72
N LYS A 22 -0.10 15.88 12.50
CA LYS A 22 -0.87 15.34 11.39
C LYS A 22 -0.25 14.03 10.91
N GLY A 23 -1.07 13.00 10.78
CA GLY A 23 -0.69 11.76 10.11
C GLY A 23 -0.47 11.97 8.61
N GLN A 24 0.07 10.95 7.96
CA GLN A 24 0.27 10.97 6.51
C GLN A 24 -1.08 11.00 5.77
N PRO A 25 -1.31 11.95 4.84
CA PRO A 25 -2.54 11.99 4.07
C PRO A 25 -2.49 10.94 2.95
N GLY A 26 -3.53 10.10 2.87
CA GLY A 26 -3.67 9.11 1.80
C GLY A 26 -4.39 7.83 2.26
N GLY A 27 -4.70 6.98 1.31
CA GLY A 27 -5.17 5.62 1.56
C GLY A 27 -4.16 4.59 1.06
N VAL A 28 -4.47 3.31 1.23
CA VAL A 28 -3.63 2.22 0.72
C VAL A 28 -4.30 1.41 -0.38
N LEU A 29 -3.48 0.84 -1.26
CA LEU A 29 -3.92 -0.17 -2.22
C LEU A 29 -3.74 -1.54 -1.57
N VAL A 30 -4.84 -2.29 -1.44
CA VAL A 30 -4.86 -3.57 -0.73
C VAL A 30 -5.15 -4.71 -1.71
N ALA A 31 -4.36 -5.77 -1.66
CA ALA A 31 -4.62 -6.97 -2.44
C ALA A 31 -5.92 -7.65 -1.99
N SER A 32 -6.82 -7.92 -2.93
CA SER A 32 -8.11 -8.55 -2.64
C SER A 32 -8.03 -10.07 -2.52
N GLU A 33 -7.02 -10.71 -3.13
CA GLU A 33 -6.90 -12.16 -3.25
C GLU A 33 -5.44 -12.60 -3.13
N ARG A 34 -5.24 -13.88 -2.82
CA ARG A 34 -3.93 -14.52 -2.83
C ARG A 34 -3.55 -14.99 -4.22
N GLY A 35 -2.30 -14.77 -4.61
CA GLY A 35 -1.76 -15.26 -5.88
C GLY A 35 -0.46 -14.54 -6.26
N ILE A 36 -0.11 -14.59 -7.53
CA ILE A 36 1.08 -13.92 -8.07
C ILE A 36 0.65 -12.61 -8.72
N ALA A 37 1.35 -11.52 -8.43
CA ALA A 37 1.09 -10.22 -9.06
C ALA A 37 1.45 -10.24 -10.54
N VAL A 38 0.47 -10.00 -11.42
CA VAL A 38 0.69 -9.95 -12.87
C VAL A 38 0.76 -8.51 -13.37
N THR A 39 1.52 -8.28 -14.45
CA THR A 39 1.73 -6.95 -15.06
C THR A 39 0.42 -6.21 -15.33
N TYR A 40 -0.61 -6.91 -15.80
CA TYR A 40 -1.92 -6.29 -16.08
C TYR A 40 -2.61 -5.79 -14.81
N GLY A 41 -2.58 -6.58 -13.73
CA GLY A 41 -3.14 -6.20 -12.44
C GLY A 41 -2.38 -5.03 -11.83
N LEU A 42 -1.05 -5.03 -11.91
CA LEU A 42 -0.21 -3.94 -11.43
C LEU A 42 -0.39 -2.66 -12.23
N LEU A 43 -0.58 -2.72 -13.55
CA LEU A 43 -0.92 -1.54 -14.36
C LEU A 43 -2.25 -0.91 -13.92
N ASN A 44 -3.22 -1.72 -13.50
CA ASN A 44 -4.48 -1.20 -12.95
C ASN A 44 -4.25 -0.52 -11.58
N ALA A 45 -3.42 -1.12 -10.72
CA ALA A 45 -3.03 -0.52 -9.45
C ALA A 45 -2.30 0.81 -9.63
N GLN A 46 -1.36 0.89 -10.58
CA GLN A 46 -0.62 2.11 -10.92
C GLN A 46 -1.51 3.24 -11.48
N GLY A 47 -2.66 2.89 -12.06
CA GLY A 47 -3.68 3.86 -12.46
C GLY A 47 -4.41 4.51 -11.29
N ARG A 48 -4.32 3.93 -10.08
CA ARG A 48 -4.92 4.45 -8.84
C ARG A 48 -3.87 5.09 -7.93
N GLY A 49 -2.63 4.63 -7.95
CA GLY A 49 -1.59 5.11 -7.06
C GLY A 49 -0.21 4.58 -7.41
N ASP A 50 0.70 4.54 -6.44
CA ASP A 50 2.06 4.05 -6.64
C ASP A 50 2.19 2.64 -6.03
N THR A 51 2.87 1.73 -6.72
CA THR A 51 2.99 0.32 -6.31
C THR A 51 4.28 0.06 -5.55
N PHE A 52 4.22 -0.85 -4.57
CA PHE A 52 5.36 -1.27 -3.73
C PHE A 52 5.89 -2.66 -4.08
N ILE A 53 5.24 -3.36 -5.02
CA ILE A 53 5.61 -4.70 -5.45
C ILE A 53 5.90 -4.76 -6.95
N ASP A 54 6.81 -5.65 -7.31
CA ASP A 54 7.14 -5.95 -8.70
C ASP A 54 6.26 -7.10 -9.25
N PRO A 55 6.14 -7.23 -10.58
CA PRO A 55 5.52 -8.38 -11.21
C PRO A 55 6.20 -9.69 -10.78
N GLY A 56 5.42 -10.72 -10.53
CA GLY A 56 5.92 -12.01 -10.03
C GLY A 56 5.99 -12.11 -8.51
N THR A 57 5.71 -11.03 -7.78
CA THR A 57 5.65 -11.06 -6.30
C THR A 57 4.43 -11.84 -5.84
N ASP A 58 4.62 -12.75 -4.88
CA ASP A 58 3.53 -13.45 -4.19
C ASP A 58 2.79 -12.48 -3.25
N VAL A 59 1.48 -12.37 -3.45
CA VAL A 59 0.58 -11.54 -2.65
C VAL A 59 -0.45 -12.38 -1.93
N TYR A 60 -0.99 -11.84 -0.84
CA TYR A 60 -2.09 -12.42 -0.07
C TYR A 60 -3.17 -11.39 0.21
N GLU A 61 -4.39 -11.86 0.51
CA GLU A 61 -5.52 -10.98 0.83
C GLU A 61 -5.18 -10.08 2.03
N GLY A 62 -5.39 -8.78 1.90
CA GLY A 62 -5.09 -7.79 2.94
C GLY A 62 -3.65 -7.30 2.97
N MET A 63 -2.77 -7.81 2.10
CA MET A 63 -1.44 -7.25 1.87
C MET A 63 -1.57 -5.86 1.22
N ILE A 64 -0.82 -4.88 1.72
CA ILE A 64 -0.72 -3.55 1.10
C ILE A 64 0.32 -3.64 -0.01
N ILE A 65 -0.11 -3.24 -1.20
CA ILE A 65 0.66 -3.37 -2.45
C ILE A 65 1.02 -2.01 -3.06
N GLY A 66 0.60 -0.92 -2.43
CA GLY A 66 0.84 0.44 -2.91
C GLY A 66 0.17 1.52 -2.07
N SER A 67 0.47 2.77 -2.39
CA SER A 67 -0.18 3.96 -1.82
C SER A 67 -1.26 4.47 -2.77
N HIS A 68 -2.35 5.00 -2.21
CA HIS A 68 -3.41 5.68 -2.94
C HIS A 68 -3.27 7.19 -2.71
N ARG A 69 -3.29 7.98 -3.80
CA ARG A 69 -3.11 9.44 -3.75
C ARG A 69 -4.24 10.21 -3.08
N ARG A 70 -5.36 9.55 -2.78
CA ARG A 70 -6.54 10.13 -2.14
C ARG A 70 -6.87 9.33 -0.90
N ASP A 71 -7.67 9.94 -0.03
CA ASP A 71 -8.17 9.26 1.14
C ASP A 71 -9.03 8.04 0.76
N GLY A 72 -8.95 7.01 1.60
CA GLY A 72 -9.71 5.77 1.47
C GLY A 72 -8.95 4.66 0.77
N ASP A 73 -9.03 3.48 1.36
CA ASP A 73 -8.37 2.28 0.87
C ASP A 73 -9.10 1.70 -0.34
N ILE A 74 -8.33 1.21 -1.32
CA ILE A 74 -8.87 0.54 -2.50
C ILE A 74 -8.40 -0.90 -2.54
N GLU A 75 -9.36 -1.81 -2.59
CA GLU A 75 -9.11 -3.23 -2.82
C GLU A 75 -8.93 -3.50 -4.32
N ILE A 76 -7.81 -4.13 -4.69
CA ILE A 76 -7.45 -4.40 -6.08
C ILE A 76 -7.03 -5.87 -6.21
N ASN A 77 -7.58 -6.52 -7.23
CA ASN A 77 -7.10 -7.83 -7.66
C ASN A 77 -5.92 -7.67 -8.62
N VAL A 78 -4.70 -7.85 -8.11
CA VAL A 78 -3.46 -7.81 -8.91
C VAL A 78 -3.10 -9.13 -9.59
N CYS A 79 -3.80 -10.21 -9.25
CA CYS A 79 -3.62 -11.53 -9.86
C CYS A 79 -4.47 -11.72 -11.12
N LYS A 80 -5.39 -10.77 -11.38
CA LYS A 80 -6.29 -10.84 -12.53
C LYS A 80 -5.52 -10.63 -13.83
N GLU A 81 -5.66 -11.60 -14.73
CA GLU A 81 -5.14 -11.50 -16.09
C GLU A 81 -6.10 -10.73 -17.02
N LYS A 82 -5.54 -10.18 -18.11
CA LYS A 82 -6.32 -9.49 -19.14
C LYS A 82 -7.22 -10.51 -19.85
N LYS A 83 -8.54 -10.43 -19.66
CA LYS A 83 -9.48 -11.19 -20.49
C LYS A 83 -9.39 -10.70 -21.94
N LEU A 84 -8.90 -11.57 -22.82
CA LEU A 84 -8.82 -11.34 -24.27
C LEU A 84 -10.21 -11.46 -24.91
N THR A 85 -11.16 -10.58 -24.56
CA THR A 85 -12.53 -10.66 -25.11
C THR A 85 -12.82 -9.69 -26.23
N ASN A 86 -11.91 -8.77 -26.59
CA ASN A 86 -12.12 -7.86 -27.73
C ASN A 86 -10.83 -7.68 -28.56
N MET A 87 -10.55 -8.66 -29.42
CA MET A 87 -9.60 -8.55 -30.53
C MET A 87 -10.28 -7.78 -31.69
N ARG A 88 -10.70 -6.53 -31.45
CA ARG A 88 -11.31 -5.65 -32.46
C ARG A 88 -10.96 -4.19 -32.20
N SER A 89 -9.66 -3.90 -32.21
CA SER A 89 -9.15 -2.54 -32.39
C SER A 89 -7.71 -2.64 -32.86
N SER A 90 -7.55 -2.88 -34.15
CA SER A 90 -6.34 -2.51 -34.88
C SER A 90 -6.07 -1.03 -34.59
N THR A 91 -4.89 -0.72 -34.02
CA THR A 91 -4.41 0.63 -33.63
C THR A 91 -4.65 1.05 -32.16
N ALA A 92 -4.16 0.30 -31.17
CA ALA A 92 -3.88 0.84 -29.83
C ALA A 92 -2.95 -0.04 -28.97
N ASP A 93 -1.97 -0.74 -29.54
CA ASP A 93 -0.93 -1.38 -28.71
C ASP A 93 0.14 -0.36 -28.32
N VAL A 94 -0.27 0.65 -27.55
CA VAL A 94 0.69 1.34 -26.68
C VAL A 94 1.05 0.33 -25.62
N ALA A 95 2.22 -0.29 -25.76
CA ALA A 95 2.79 -1.18 -24.74
C ALA A 95 2.91 -0.38 -23.44
N LYS A 96 1.87 -0.43 -22.60
CA LYS A 96 1.89 0.22 -21.29
C LYS A 96 2.96 -0.46 -20.46
N ARG A 97 4.04 0.27 -20.20
CA ARG A 97 5.12 -0.15 -19.32
C ARG A 97 4.72 0.14 -17.88
N LEU A 98 5.17 -0.70 -16.97
CA LEU A 98 5.04 -0.43 -15.54
C LEU A 98 5.97 0.72 -15.17
N ASN A 99 5.46 1.61 -14.31
CA ASN A 99 6.31 2.55 -13.61
C ASN A 99 7.20 1.81 -12.61
N ALA A 100 8.33 2.42 -12.25
CA ALA A 100 9.20 1.88 -11.22
C ALA A 100 8.46 1.76 -9.89
N THR A 101 8.65 0.62 -9.23
CA THR A 101 8.11 0.34 -7.90
C THR A 101 8.77 1.22 -6.85
N VAL A 102 7.99 1.75 -5.91
CA VAL A 102 8.51 2.52 -4.79
C VAL A 102 9.03 1.53 -3.75
N ILE A 103 10.35 1.57 -3.52
CA ILE A 103 11.03 0.75 -2.52
C ILE A 103 11.21 1.62 -1.27
N MET A 104 10.58 1.22 -0.18
CA MET A 104 10.71 1.89 1.12
C MET A 104 11.80 1.24 1.97
N SER A 105 12.45 2.02 2.82
CA SER A 105 13.21 1.49 3.96
C SER A 105 12.27 0.97 5.05
N LEU A 106 12.81 0.25 6.04
CA LEU A 106 12.00 -0.21 7.17
C LEU A 106 11.48 0.98 8.00
N GLU A 107 12.30 2.02 8.17
CA GLU A 107 11.93 3.24 8.89
C GLU A 107 10.82 3.99 8.15
N GLU A 108 10.93 4.12 6.83
CA GLU A 108 9.89 4.73 5.99
C GLU A 108 8.58 3.92 6.07
N ALA A 109 8.67 2.60 6.09
CA ALA A 109 7.52 1.72 6.25
C ALA A 109 6.84 1.86 7.63
N LEU A 110 7.63 2.05 8.70
CA LEU A 110 7.12 2.29 10.04
C LEU A 110 6.46 3.67 10.18
N GLU A 111 6.97 4.67 9.47
CA GLU A 111 6.34 6.00 9.40
C GLU A 111 5.08 6.01 8.53
N PHE A 112 4.99 5.09 7.56
CA PHE A 112 3.88 5.01 6.61
C PHE A 112 2.60 4.38 7.17
N ILE A 113 2.73 3.33 8.01
CA ILE A 113 1.55 2.56 8.47
C ILE A 113 0.62 3.37 9.37
N SER A 114 -0.68 3.10 9.25
CA SER A 114 -1.72 3.60 10.16
C SER A 114 -2.03 2.63 11.31
N ASP A 115 -2.88 3.05 12.26
CA ASP A 115 -3.26 2.25 13.44
C ASP A 115 -3.92 0.90 13.12
N ASP A 116 -4.55 0.76 11.95
CA ASP A 116 -5.18 -0.48 11.49
C ASP A 116 -4.28 -1.32 10.55
N GLU A 117 -2.98 -1.00 10.53
CA GLU A 117 -1.97 -1.59 9.66
C GLU A 117 -0.77 -2.12 10.44
N LEU A 118 -0.06 -3.08 9.82
CA LEU A 118 1.07 -3.76 10.43
C LEU A 118 2.19 -3.94 9.40
N VAL A 119 3.43 -3.88 9.88
CA VAL A 119 4.62 -4.30 9.15
C VAL A 119 4.94 -5.76 9.52
N GLU A 120 4.77 -6.69 8.59
CA GLU A 120 5.20 -8.08 8.73
C GLU A 120 6.69 -8.15 8.38
N VAL A 121 7.54 -8.42 9.37
CA VAL A 121 8.99 -8.49 9.18
C VAL A 121 9.46 -9.95 9.20
N THR A 122 10.27 -10.32 8.22
CA THR A 122 11.01 -11.58 8.15
C THR A 122 12.51 -11.28 8.00
N PRO A 123 13.41 -12.25 8.23
CA PRO A 123 14.84 -12.00 8.12
C PRO A 123 15.32 -11.51 6.75
N GLN A 124 14.58 -11.84 5.68
CA GLN A 124 14.95 -11.50 4.30
C GLN A 124 14.15 -10.34 3.73
N ASN A 125 12.91 -10.14 4.19
CA ASN A 125 11.96 -9.18 3.61
C ASN A 125 11.03 -8.63 4.69
N PHE A 126 10.44 -7.46 4.45
CA PHE A 126 9.27 -7.01 5.19
C PHE A 126 8.13 -6.69 4.22
N ARG A 127 6.90 -6.73 4.72
CA ARG A 127 5.68 -6.46 3.96
C ARG A 127 4.73 -5.60 4.78
N LEU A 128 3.93 -4.80 4.08
CA LEU A 128 2.85 -4.03 4.68
C LEU A 128 1.53 -4.79 4.54
N ARG A 129 0.69 -4.74 5.58
CA ARG A 129 -0.62 -5.39 5.56
C ARG A 129 -1.62 -4.67 6.47
N LYS A 130 -2.91 -4.89 6.22
CA LYS A 130 -3.94 -4.55 7.19
C LYS A 130 -3.92 -5.52 8.38
N MET A 131 -4.33 -5.03 9.53
CA MET A 131 -4.56 -5.84 10.74
C MET A 131 -5.60 -6.93 10.43
N ASP A 132 -6.79 -6.49 9.98
CA ASP A 132 -7.83 -7.35 9.44
C ASP A 132 -7.58 -7.62 7.94
N LEU A 133 -7.29 -8.88 7.62
CA LEU A 133 -6.99 -9.28 6.25
C LEU A 133 -8.23 -9.18 5.35
N SER A 134 -9.36 -9.69 5.85
CA SER A 134 -10.58 -9.75 5.04
C SER A 134 -11.25 -8.39 4.91
N ALA A 135 -11.71 -8.10 3.70
CA ALA A 135 -12.55 -6.95 3.40
C ALA A 135 -13.80 -6.87 4.29
N LEU A 136 -14.40 -8.03 4.59
CA LEU A 136 -15.60 -8.13 5.42
C LEU A 136 -15.30 -7.79 6.88
N ASP A 137 -14.19 -8.31 7.41
CA ASP A 137 -13.77 -8.05 8.78
C ASP A 137 -13.42 -6.58 8.96
N ARG A 138 -12.67 -5.96 8.02
CA ARG A 138 -12.43 -4.50 8.03
C ARG A 138 -13.71 -3.68 8.07
N LYS A 139 -14.73 -4.06 7.30
CA LYS A 139 -16.04 -3.38 7.32
C LYS A 139 -16.74 -3.56 8.67
N ARG A 140 -16.64 -4.74 9.27
CA ARG A 140 -17.21 -5.02 10.58
C ARG A 140 -16.51 -4.22 11.68
N THR A 141 -15.18 -4.26 11.74
CA THR A 141 -14.37 -3.51 12.71
C THR A 141 -14.63 -2.01 12.64
N ARG A 142 -14.71 -1.44 11.42
CA ARG A 142 -15.10 -0.03 11.25
C ARG A 142 -16.49 0.28 11.79
N ARG A 143 -17.47 -0.62 11.59
CA ARG A 143 -18.83 -0.42 12.11
C ARG A 143 -18.89 -0.54 13.63
N ASP A 144 -18.18 -1.51 14.19
CA ASP A 144 -18.21 -1.77 15.64
C ASP A 144 -17.41 -0.69 16.40
N GLY A 145 -16.31 -0.17 15.84
CA GLY A 145 -15.56 0.96 16.40
C GLY A 145 -16.32 2.29 16.43
N VAL A 146 -17.29 2.49 15.53
CA VAL A 146 -18.22 3.63 15.59
C VAL A 146 -19.19 3.49 16.77
N ARG A 147 -19.65 2.27 17.07
CA ARG A 147 -20.64 2.01 18.13
C ARG A 147 -20.09 2.17 19.55
N THR A 148 -18.78 1.99 19.75
CA THR A 148 -18.15 2.10 21.09
C THR A 148 -17.80 3.55 21.45
N ARG A 149 -17.97 4.51 20.53
CA ARG A 149 -17.69 5.93 20.73
C ARG A 149 -18.94 6.77 21.02
N ASP A 150 -20.10 6.12 21.15
CA ASP A 150 -21.39 6.71 21.57
C ASP A 150 -21.68 6.44 23.06
#